data_AF-A0A9X3PQM1-F1
#
_entry.id   AF-A0A9X3PQM1-F1
#
_cell.length_a   1.000
_cell.length_b   1.000
_cell.length_c   1.000
_cell.angle_alpha   90.00
_cell.angle_beta   90.00
_cell.angle_gamma   90.00
#
_symmetry.space_group_name_H-M   'P 1'
#
loop_
_entity.id
_entity.type
_entity.pdbx_description
1 polymer ?
#
loop_
_entity_poly.entity_id
_entity_poly.type
_entity_poly.pdbx_seq_one_letter_code
_entity_poly.pdbx_strand_id
1 'polypeptide(L)' 'MTTELNLPVESEALLTPSEVAAMFRVDPKTVTRWAKAGKISAIRTLGGHRRYRESEIRALINGDIPAQRVAAE' A
#
# COMPACT_ATOMS: atom_id res chain seq x y z
N MET A 1 -6.05 40.09 2.09
CA MET A 1 -5.30 39.39 1.02
C MET A 1 -4.61 38.20 1.67
N THR A 2 -5.32 37.08 1.81
CA THR A 2 -4.76 35.85 2.37
C THR A 2 -4.75 34.86 1.24
N THR A 3 -3.56 34.53 0.74
CA THR A 3 -3.37 33.54 -0.32
C THR A 3 -3.75 32.17 0.24
N GLU A 4 -4.89 31.63 -0.19
CA GLU A 4 -5.17 30.20 -0.06
C GLU A 4 -4.10 29.45 -0.85
N LEU A 5 -3.17 28.81 -0.14
CA LEU A 5 -2.30 27.82 -0.72
C LEU A 5 -3.14 26.59 -1.05
N ASN A 6 -3.64 26.52 -2.28
CA ASN A 6 -4.07 25.28 -2.90
C ASN A 6 -2.82 24.39 -3.08
N LEU A 7 -2.34 23.80 -1.97
CA LEU A 7 -1.39 22.71 -2.01
C LEU A 7 -2.06 21.62 -2.83
N PRO A 8 -1.49 21.17 -3.96
CA PRO A 8 -1.99 19.97 -4.60
C PRO A 8 -1.99 18.89 -3.52
N VAL A 9 -3.16 18.28 -3.28
CA VAL A 9 -3.23 17.06 -2.48
C VAL A 9 -2.31 16.09 -3.22
N GLU A 10 -1.09 15.92 -2.72
CA GLU A 10 -0.13 15.00 -3.31
C GLU A 10 -0.83 13.66 -3.36
N SER A 11 -1.15 13.24 -4.58
CA SER A 11 -1.96 12.06 -4.79
C SER A 11 -1.08 10.91 -4.36
N GLU A 12 -1.44 10.25 -3.26
CA GLU A 12 -0.62 9.17 -2.71
C GLU A 12 -0.36 8.11 -3.79
N ALA A 13 0.92 7.89 -4.11
CA ALA A 13 1.32 6.97 -5.16
C ALA A 13 0.90 5.54 -4.82
N LEU A 14 0.36 4.84 -5.82
CA LEU A 14 -0.19 3.50 -5.67
C LEU A 14 0.57 2.49 -6.51
N LEU A 15 1.10 1.46 -5.85
CA LEU A 15 1.81 0.35 -6.45
C LEU A 15 0.86 -0.80 -6.80
N THR A 16 1.15 -1.48 -7.90
CA THR A 16 0.60 -2.78 -8.29
C THR A 16 1.17 -3.91 -7.44
N PRO A 17 0.55 -5.11 -7.45
CA PRO A 17 1.13 -6.28 -6.78
C PRO A 17 2.53 -6.64 -7.30
N SER A 18 2.78 -6.47 -8.60
CA SER A 18 4.06 -6.79 -9.23
C SER A 18 5.17 -5.83 -8.80
N GLU A 19 4.88 -4.54 -8.67
CA GLU A 19 5.86 -3.56 -8.18
C GLU A 19 6.25 -3.84 -6.73
N VAL A 20 5.27 -4.09 -5.84
CA VAL A 20 5.55 -4.48 -4.45
C VAL A 20 6.35 -5.79 -4.39
N ALA A 21 5.98 -6.76 -5.21
CA ALA A 21 6.67 -8.05 -5.28
C ALA A 21 8.14 -7.89 -5.69
N ALA A 22 8.42 -7.04 -6.68
CA ALA A 22 9.78 -6.72 -7.10
C ALA A 22 10.60 -6.08 -5.98
N MET A 23 10.01 -5.15 -5.22
CA MET A 23 10.70 -4.50 -4.09
C MET A 23 11.06 -5.48 -2.97
N PHE A 24 10.15 -6.40 -2.62
CA PHE A 24 10.38 -7.43 -1.60
C PHE A 24 11.09 -8.69 -2.12
N ARG A 25 11.36 -8.78 -3.43
CA ARG A 25 11.89 -9.97 -4.11
C ARG A 25 11.07 -11.24 -3.85
N VAL A 26 9.75 -11.11 -3.91
CA VAL A 26 8.79 -12.22 -3.74
C VAL A 26 7.91 -12.36 -4.98
N ASP A 27 7.05 -13.38 -5.00
CA ASP A 27 6.01 -13.53 -6.03
C ASP A 27 4.78 -12.62 -5.76
N PRO A 28 4.12 -12.04 -6.79
CA PRO A 28 2.92 -11.21 -6.62
C PRO A 28 1.75 -11.88 -5.88
N LYS A 29 1.64 -13.21 -5.96
CA LYS A 29 0.64 -13.99 -5.20
C LYS A 29 0.93 -13.95 -3.69
N THR A 30 2.20 -13.83 -3.30
CA THR A 30 2.60 -13.65 -1.90
C THR A 30 2.13 -12.31 -1.36
N VAL A 31 2.30 -11.22 -2.13
CA VAL A 31 1.78 -9.89 -1.77
C VAL A 31 0.25 -9.92 -1.61
N THR A 32 -0.43 -10.58 -2.54
CA THR A 32 -1.89 -10.77 -2.46
C THR A 32 -2.30 -11.54 -1.19
N ARG A 33 -1.50 -12.53 -0.78
CA ARG A 33 -1.74 -13.31 0.45
C ARG A 33 -1.53 -12.46 1.70
N TRP A 34 -0.51 -11.60 1.74
CA TRP A 34 -0.31 -10.65 2.84
C TRP A 34 -1.50 -9.69 3.00
N ALA A 35 -2.01 -9.18 1.89
CA ALA A 35 -3.17 -8.30 1.89
C ALA A 35 -4.48 -9.00 2.32
N LYS A 36 -4.64 -10.29 2.01
CA LYS A 36 -5.75 -11.11 2.53
C LYS A 36 -5.60 -11.39 4.03
N ALA A 37 -4.37 -11.55 4.51
CA ALA A 37 -4.06 -11.79 5.92
C ALA A 37 -4.00 -10.50 6.77
N GLY A 38 -4.36 -9.33 6.22
CA GLY A 38 -4.35 -8.06 6.94
C GLY A 38 -2.96 -7.48 7.24
N LYS A 39 -1.88 -8.09 6.72
CA LYS A 39 -0.50 -7.67 7.01
C LYS A 39 -0.11 -6.35 6.34
N ILE A 40 -0.72 -6.05 5.20
CA ILE A 40 -0.57 -4.80 4.45
C ILE A 40 -1.94 -4.31 4.02
N SER A 41 -2.16 -3.00 4.00
CA SER A 41 -3.42 -2.45 3.47
C SER A 41 -3.49 -2.59 1.95
N ALA A 42 -4.69 -2.77 1.41
CA ALA A 42 -4.90 -2.83 -0.03
C ALA A 42 -6.16 -2.08 -0.43
N ILE A 43 -5.99 -1.17 -1.38
CA ILE A 43 -7.09 -0.48 -2.06
C ILE A 43 -7.52 -1.35 -3.23
N ARG A 44 -8.82 -1.49 -3.45
CA ARG A 44 -9.35 -2.19 -4.62
C ARG A 44 -9.78 -1.19 -5.68
N THR A 45 -9.39 -1.43 -6.92
CA THR A 45 -9.95 -0.72 -8.08
C THR A 45 -11.38 -1.20 -8.35
N LEU A 46 -12.12 -0.49 -9.21
CA LEU A 46 -13.45 -0.89 -9.66
C LEU A 46 -13.47 -2.29 -10.32
N GLY A 47 -12.35 -2.71 -10.92
CA GLY A 47 -12.18 -4.05 -11.50
C GLY A 47 -11.69 -5.12 -10.51
N GLY A 48 -11.55 -4.79 -9.22
CA GLY A 48 -11.14 -5.72 -8.17
C GLY A 48 -9.62 -5.95 -8.03
N HIS A 49 -8.80 -5.30 -8.86
CA HIS A 49 -7.34 -5.36 -8.74
C HIS A 49 -6.87 -4.62 -7.48
N ARG A 50 -5.85 -5.14 -6.81
CA ARG A 50 -5.29 -4.52 -5.60
C ARG A 50 -4.24 -3.47 -5.94
N ARG A 51 -4.23 -2.40 -5.16
CA ARG A 51 -3.24 -1.34 -5.15
C ARG A 51 -2.74 -1.11 -3.73
N TYR A 52 -1.48 -0.73 -3.58
CA TYR A 52 -0.79 -0.56 -2.29
C TYR A 52 -0.22 0.83 -2.20
N ARG A 53 -0.33 1.46 -1.04
CA ARG A 53 0.25 2.79 -0.81
C ARG A 53 1.77 2.68 -0.83
N GLU A 54 2.43 3.46 -1.68
CA GLU A 54 3.89 3.45 -1.76
C GLU A 54 4.53 3.81 -0.41
N SER A 55 3.95 4.76 0.32
CA SER A 55 4.36 5.18 1.65
C SER A 55 4.45 4.01 2.65
N GLU A 56 3.40 3.21 2.76
CA GLU A 56 3.32 2.02 3.62
C GLU A 56 4.35 0.97 3.20
N ILE A 57 4.48 0.71 1.90
CA ILE A 57 5.41 -0.29 1.38
C ILE A 57 6.87 0.11 1.67
N ARG A 58 7.22 1.39 1.47
CA ARG A 58 8.54 1.91 1.79
C ARG A 58 8.85 1.85 3.30
N ALA A 59 7.88 2.18 4.16
CA ALA A 59 8.03 2.06 5.61
C ALA A 59 8.34 0.60 6.04
N LEU A 60 7.61 -0.37 5.48
CA LEU A 60 7.85 -1.79 5.75
C LEU A 60 9.24 -2.27 5.33
N ILE A 61 9.77 -1.78 4.20
CA ILE A 61 11.14 -2.09 3.76
C ILE A 61 12.18 -1.52 4.73
N ASN A 62 11.89 -0.37 5.33
CA ASN A 62 12.74 0.25 6.34
C ASN A 62 12.63 -0.40 7.73
N GLY A 63 11.80 -1.43 7.89
CA GLY A 63 11.63 -2.15 9.15
C GLY A 63 10.54 -1.59 10.07
N ASP A 64 9.74 -0.64 9.60
CA ASP A 64 8.57 -0.14 10.33
C ASP A 64 7.44 -1.17 10.23
N ILE A 65 7.54 -2.24 11.03
CA ILE A 65 6.54 -3.30 11.08
C ILE A 65 5.37 -2.80 11.94
N PRO A 66 4.19 -2.54 11.35
CA PRO A 66 3.03 -2.13 12.13
C PRO A 66 2.61 -3.25 13.08
N ALA A 67 2.07 -2.88 14.24
CA ALA A 67 1.40 -3.84 15.12
C ALA A 67 0.37 -4.62 14.29
N GLN A 68 0.43 -5.95 14.37
CA GLN A 68 -0.32 -6.84 13.48
C GLN A 68 -1.81 -6.48 13.53
N ARG A 69 -2.33 -5.93 12.41
CA ARG A 69 -3.76 -5.60 12.31
C ARG A 69 -4.54 -6.91 12.35
N VAL A 70 -5.35 -7.08 13.39
CA VAL A 70 -6.30 -8.21 13.47
C VAL A 70 -7.23 -8.07 12.27
N ALA A 71 -7.33 -9.13 11.46
CA ALA A 71 -8.19 -9.12 10.28
C ALA A 71 -9.64 -8.83 10.73
N ALA A 72 -10.27 -7.83 10.11
CA ALA A 72 -11.71 -7.65 10.24
C ALA A 72 -12.40 -8.87 9.61
N GLU A 73 -13.21 -9.54 10.42
CA GLU A 73 -13.97 -10.77 10.11
C GLU A 73 -14.92 -10.58 8.91
#